data_AF-A0A015JEG6-F1
#
_entry.id   AF-A0A015JEG6-F1
#
_cell.length_a   1.000
_cell.length_b   1.000
_cell.length_c   1.000
_cell.angle_alpha   90.00
_cell.angle_beta   90.00
_cell.angle_gamma   90.00
#
_symmetry.space_group_name_H-M   'P 1'
#
loop_
_entity.id
_entity.type
_entity.pdbx_description
1 polymer ?
#
loop_
_entity_poly.entity_id
_entity_poly.type
_entity_poly.pdbx_seq_one_letter_code
_entity_poly.pdbx_strand_id
1 'polypeptide(L)'
;MNININEDVDALSQEIANGPPLFPAPNTIPRVITARFRRKCSRGERRITGYGLFKLFIIFQTSAHSKVAVNKVARDLWKNASRDNKEGYINLCSQIN
;
A
#
# COMPACT_ATOMS: atom_id res chain seq x y z
N MET A 1 -16.40 -15.52 11.99
CA MET A 1 -16.95 -14.16 12.03
C MET A 1 -17.05 -13.64 10.62
N ASN A 2 -18.26 -13.36 10.13
CA ASN A 2 -18.46 -12.71 8.85
C ASN A 2 -18.36 -11.21 9.10
N ILE A 3 -17.14 -10.66 9.08
CA ILE A 3 -16.95 -9.21 9.25
C ILE A 3 -17.61 -8.53 8.06
N ASN A 4 -18.53 -7.61 8.35
CA ASN A 4 -19.18 -6.79 7.35
C ASN A 4 -18.11 -5.97 6.61
N ILE A 5 -18.12 -5.98 5.28
CA ILE A 5 -17.11 -5.30 4.46
C ILE A 5 -17.05 -3.80 4.77
N ASN A 6 -18.17 -3.17 5.10
CA ASN A 6 -18.19 -1.74 5.44
C ASN A 6 -17.51 -1.48 6.79
N GLU A 7 -17.77 -2.30 7.80
CA GLU A 7 -17.10 -2.21 9.10
C GLU A 7 -15.58 -2.45 8.97
N ASP A 8 -15.18 -3.39 8.11
CA ASP A 8 -13.76 -3.65 7.82
C ASP A 8 -13.07 -2.47 7.12
N VAL A 9 -13.78 -1.80 6.20
CA VAL A 9 -13.31 -0.59 5.51
C VAL A 9 -13.17 0.57 6.49
N ASP A 10 -14.13 0.75 7.39
CA ASP A 10 -14.11 1.82 8.38
C ASP A 10 -13.00 1.60 9.40
N ALA A 11 -12.85 0.38 9.91
CA ALA A 11 -11.76 0.01 10.82
C ALA A 11 -10.38 0.23 10.16
N LEU A 12 -10.21 -0.23 8.92
CA LEU A 12 -8.98 -0.02 8.15
C LEU A 12 -8.68 1.48 7.95
N SER A 13 -9.71 2.27 7.67
CA SER A 13 -9.55 3.72 7.47
C SER A 13 -9.12 4.42 8.76
N GLN A 14 -9.65 4.00 9.90
CA GLN A 14 -9.24 4.50 11.21
C GLN A 14 -7.80 4.08 11.57
N GLU A 15 -7.42 2.83 11.30
CA GLU A 15 -6.03 2.40 11.52
C GLU A 15 -5.05 3.22 10.68
N ILE A 16 -5.36 3.48 9.41
CA ILE A 16 -4.53 4.33 8.55
C ILE A 16 -4.46 5.77 9.07
N ALA A 17 -5.59 6.34 9.49
CA ALA A 17 -5.64 7.71 10.01
C ALA A 17 -4.83 7.90 11.30
N ASN A 18 -4.77 6.87 12.15
CA ASN A 18 -4.01 6.88 13.40
C ASN A 18 -2.57 6.38 13.23
N GLY A 19 -2.24 5.80 12.07
CA GLY A 19 -0.93 5.26 11.76
C GLY A 19 0.05 6.31 11.21
N PRO A 20 1.26 5.88 10.83
CA PRO A 20 2.20 6.74 10.12
C PRO A 20 1.59 7.29 8.81
N PRO A 21 1.90 8.54 8.43
CA PRO A 21 1.36 9.12 7.21
C PRO A 21 1.80 8.31 5.98
N LEU A 22 0.84 7.98 5.12
CA LEU A 22 1.09 7.33 3.82
C LEU A 22 1.63 8.30 2.76
N PHE A 23 1.49 9.61 3.00
CA PHE A 23 1.90 10.68 2.11
C PHE A 23 2.62 11.80 2.88
N PRO A 24 3.69 12.42 2.34
CA PRO A 24 4.38 12.01 1.11
C PRO A 24 4.98 10.60 1.25
N ALA A 25 5.39 10.01 0.13
CA ALA A 25 5.90 8.65 0.17
C ALA A 25 7.11 8.54 1.12
N PRO A 26 7.27 7.41 1.84
CA PRO A 26 8.33 7.28 2.84
C PRO A 26 9.72 7.47 2.23
N ASN A 27 10.58 8.25 2.90
CA ASN A 27 11.95 8.53 2.43
C ASN A 27 12.85 7.27 2.36
N THR A 28 12.44 6.18 3.01
CA THR A 28 13.15 4.91 3.03
C THR A 28 12.17 3.76 2.97
N ILE A 29 12.55 2.72 2.24
CA ILE A 29 11.74 1.51 2.08
C ILE A 29 12.24 0.48 3.09
N PRO A 30 11.40 0.05 4.04
CA PRO A 30 11.77 -1.02 4.96
C PRO A 30 12.28 -2.23 4.18
N ARG A 31 13.45 -2.77 4.55
CA ARG A 31 14.03 -3.98 3.91
C ARG A 31 13.04 -5.14 3.84
N VAL A 32 12.13 -5.24 4.81
CA VAL A 32 11.11 -6.28 4.88
C VAL A 32 10.05 -6.15 3.77
N ILE A 33 9.74 -4.91 3.36
CA ILE A 33 8.86 -4.60 2.25
C ILE A 33 9.56 -5.04 0.96
N THR A 34 10.82 -4.65 0.75
CA THR A 34 11.67 -5.10 -0.38
C THR A 34 11.82 -6.63 -0.44
N ALA A 35 11.91 -7.32 0.70
CA ALA A 35 12.00 -8.77 0.76
C ALA A 35 10.69 -9.49 0.40
N ARG A 36 9.53 -8.97 0.85
CA ARG A 36 8.21 -9.45 0.42
C ARG A 36 8.00 -9.25 -1.09
N PHE A 37 8.54 -8.17 -1.63
CA PHE A 37 8.52 -7.86 -3.06
C PHE A 37 9.38 -8.79 -3.91
N ARG A 38 10.61 -9.06 -3.48
CA ARG A 38 11.57 -9.92 -4.20
C ARG A 38 11.18 -11.41 -4.23
N ARG A 39 10.08 -11.82 -3.57
CA ARG A 39 9.55 -13.18 -3.71
C ARG A 39 9.03 -13.38 -5.14
N LYS A 40 9.91 -13.98 -5.95
CA LYS A 40 9.73 -14.44 -7.32
C LYS A 40 8.29 -14.88 -7.61
N CYS A 41 7.59 -14.10 -8.44
CA CYS A 41 6.51 -14.69 -9.23
C CYS A 41 7.16 -15.66 -10.24
N SER A 42 6.61 -16.86 -10.38
CA SER A 42 7.08 -17.88 -11.34
C SER A 42 6.98 -17.46 -12.82
N ARG A 43 6.53 -16.24 -13.12
CA ARG A 43 6.28 -15.68 -14.46
C ARG A 43 7.22 -14.51 -14.83
N GLY A 44 8.38 -14.39 -14.20
CA GLY A 44 9.36 -13.33 -14.45
C GLY A 44 9.33 -12.18 -13.43
N GLU A 45 10.34 -11.30 -13.48
CA GLU A 45 10.46 -10.11 -12.64
C GLU A 45 9.35 -9.11 -12.98
N ARG A 46 8.20 -9.25 -12.31
CA ARG A 46 7.10 -8.30 -12.45
C ARG A 46 7.49 -7.01 -11.75
N ARG A 47 7.79 -5.96 -12.52
CA ARG A 47 8.06 -4.62 -11.98
C ARG A 47 6.90 -4.18 -11.10
N ILE A 48 7.22 -3.63 -9.93
CA ILE A 48 6.23 -3.00 -9.07
C ILE A 48 5.84 -1.67 -9.70
N THR A 49 4.61 -1.24 -9.45
CA THR A 49 4.15 0.11 -9.80
C THR A 49 4.08 0.96 -8.53
N GLY A 50 4.11 2.28 -8.64
CA GLY A 50 3.94 3.16 -7.48
C GLY A 50 2.67 2.85 -6.66
N TYR A 51 1.56 2.53 -7.33
CA TYR A 51 0.32 2.06 -6.68
C TYR A 51 0.50 0.72 -5.96
N GLY A 52 1.21 -0.23 -6.58
CA GLY A 52 1.53 -1.51 -5.95
C GLY A 52 2.39 -1.35 -4.69
N LEU A 53 3.34 -0.42 -4.73
CA LEU A 53 4.18 -0.05 -3.60
C LEU A 53 3.37 0.57 -2.47
N PHE A 54 2.57 1.60 -2.78
CA PHE A 54 1.65 2.26 -1.85
C PHE A 54 0.72 1.26 -1.14
N LYS A 55 0.09 0.35 -1.89
CA LYS A 55 -0.81 -0.65 -1.32
C LYS A 55 -0.09 -1.59 -0.34
N LEU A 56 1.19 -1.88 -0.57
CA LEU A 56 1.96 -2.72 0.35
C LEU A 56 2.39 -2.01 1.61
N PHE A 57 2.57 -0.69 1.57
CA PHE A 57 2.71 0.10 2.80
C PHE A 57 1.45 0.05 3.66
N ILE A 58 0.26 0.17 3.05
CA ILE A 58 -1.01 -0.02 3.78
C ILE A 58 -1.02 -1.40 4.46
N ILE A 59 -0.80 -2.48 3.69
CA ILE A 59 -0.80 -3.85 4.24
C ILE A 59 0.26 -4.06 5.34
N PHE A 60 1.36 -3.33 5.29
CA PHE A 60 2.43 -3.46 6.28
C PHE A 60 2.14 -2.69 7.58
N GLN A 61 1.43 -1.56 7.48
CA GLN A 61 1.14 -0.69 8.62
C GLN A 61 -0.15 -1.07 9.35
N THR A 62 -1.06 -1.79 8.70
CA THR A 62 -2.38 -2.12 9.24
C THR A 62 -2.45 -3.58 9.70
N SER A 63 -3.45 -3.88 10.53
CA SER A 63 -3.79 -5.23 10.96
C SER A 63 -4.35 -6.07 9.79
N ALA A 64 -4.67 -7.34 10.05
CA ALA A 64 -5.11 -8.28 9.03
C ALA A 64 -6.56 -7.99 8.58
N HIS A 65 -6.72 -7.08 7.62
CA HIS A 65 -8.00 -6.76 6.98
C HIS A 65 -8.29 -7.61 5.73
N SER A 66 -9.55 -7.64 5.28
CA SER A 66 -9.92 -8.33 4.06
C SER A 66 -9.26 -7.69 2.84
N LYS A 67 -8.92 -8.53 1.84
CA LYS A 67 -8.37 -8.05 0.57
C LYS A 67 -9.30 -7.06 -0.15
N VAL A 68 -10.61 -7.18 0.07
CA VAL A 68 -11.63 -6.31 -0.52
C VAL A 68 -11.57 -4.92 0.12
N ALA A 69 -11.54 -4.84 1.46
CA ALA A 69 -11.40 -3.58 2.18
C ALA A 69 -10.12 -2.84 1.81
N VAL A 70 -8.97 -3.54 1.83
CA VAL A 70 -7.68 -2.98 1.44
C VAL A 70 -7.71 -2.44 0.01
N ASN A 71 -8.31 -3.17 -0.93
CA ASN A 71 -8.42 -2.70 -2.32
C ASN A 71 -9.27 -1.44 -2.46
N LYS A 72 -10.37 -1.34 -1.70
CA LYS A 72 -11.29 -0.21 -1.73
C LYS A 72 -10.59 1.04 -1.18
N VAL A 73 -10.08 0.96 0.04
CA VAL A 73 -9.38 2.07 0.71
C VAL A 73 -8.14 2.52 -0.07
N ALA A 74 -7.30 1.58 -0.53
CA ALA A 74 -6.11 1.94 -1.31
C ALA A 74 -6.48 2.64 -2.62
N ARG A 75 -7.53 2.19 -3.31
CA ARG A 75 -7.98 2.82 -4.55
C ARG A 75 -8.47 4.25 -4.30
N ASP A 76 -9.28 4.45 -3.26
CA ASP A 76 -9.88 5.75 -2.97
C ASP A 76 -8.80 6.75 -2.53
N LEU A 77 -7.90 6.35 -1.63
CA LEU A 77 -6.75 7.16 -1.22
C LEU A 77 -5.85 7.50 -2.41
N TRP A 78 -5.52 6.53 -3.26
CA TRP A 78 -4.67 6.77 -4.43
C TRP A 78 -5.34 7.70 -5.44
N LYS A 79 -6.65 7.56 -5.69
CA LYS A 79 -7.37 8.45 -6.61
C LYS A 79 -7.31 9.90 -6.13
N ASN A 80 -7.56 10.12 -4.83
CA ASN A 80 -7.62 11.44 -4.21
C ASN A 80 -6.24 12.04 -3.90
N ALA A 81 -5.16 11.25 -3.94
CA ALA A 81 -3.81 11.75 -3.71
C ALA A 81 -3.38 12.76 -4.81
N SER A 82 -2.61 13.77 -4.41
CA SER A 82 -1.97 14.72 -5.32
C SER A 82 -1.00 14.02 -6.29
N ARG A 83 -0.67 14.71 -7.38
CA ARG A 83 0.32 14.22 -8.34
C ARG A 83 1.69 14.00 -7.68
N ASP A 84 2.14 14.95 -6.87
CA ASP A 84 3.45 14.89 -6.19
C ASP A 84 3.55 13.67 -5.26
N ASN A 85 2.47 13.39 -4.54
CA ASN A 85 2.36 12.21 -3.67
C ASN A 85 2.47 10.90 -4.46
N LYS A 86 1.80 10.82 -5.63
CA LYS A 86 1.90 9.67 -6.53
C LYS A 86 3.30 9.53 -7.11
N GLU A 87 3.93 10.65 -7.47
CA GLU A 87 5.26 10.72 -8.06
C GLU A 87 6.34 10.26 -7.08
N GLY A 88 6.22 10.60 -5.79
CA GLY A 88 7.09 10.05 -4.74
C GLY A 88 7.12 8.52 -4.74
N TYR A 89 5.96 7.87 -4.84
CA TYR A 89 5.87 6.41 -4.92
C TYR A 89 6.41 5.84 -6.24
N ILE A 90 6.24 6.54 -7.36
CA ILE A 90 6.81 6.14 -8.66
C ILE A 90 8.34 6.19 -8.60
N ASN A 91 8.90 7.27 -8.06
CA ASN A 91 10.34 7.47 -7.93
C ASN A 91 10.96 6.42 -7.00
N LEU A 92 10.35 6.18 -5.83
CA LEU A 92 10.74 5.09 -4.93
C LEU A 92 10.69 3.74 -5.64
N CYS A 93 9.65 3.49 -6.43
CA CYS A 93 9.53 2.25 -7.17
C CYS A 93 10.64 2.07 -8.22
N SER A 94 11.05 3.14 -8.92
CA SER A 94 12.14 3.12 -9.89
C SER A 94 13.51 2.87 -9.26
N GLN A 95 13.70 3.15 -7.97
CA GLN A 95 14.95 2.84 -7.25
C GLN A 95 15.05 1.35 -6.86
N ILE A 96 13.92 0.63 -6.79
CA ILE A 96 13.86 -0.77 -6.35
C ILE A 96 13.90 -1.75 -7.54
N ASN A 97 13.22 -1.38 -8.64
CA ASN A 97 13.18 -2.15 -9.88
C ASN A 97 14.53 -2.12 -10.58
#